data_AF-A0A9D1B2Y1-F1
#
_entry.id   AF-A0A9D1B2Y1-F1
#
_cell.length_a   1.000
_cell.length_b   1.000
_cell.length_c   1.000
_cell.angle_alpha   90.00
_cell.angle_beta   90.00
_cell.angle_gamma   90.00
#
_symmetry.space_group_name_H-M   'P 1'
#
loop_
_entity.id
_entity.type
_entity.pdbx_description
1 polymer ?
#
loop_
_entity_poly.entity_id
_entity_poly.type
_entity_poly.pdbx_seq_one_letter_code
_entity_poly.pdbx_strand_id
1 'polypeptide(L)'
;GFLHTLAPVNYYTHGTQITAAHGHMAFYGAYVMIVLTMISYAMPILRGQEASDERSQVLEMWSFWLMTVSMVFITLFLTGAGILQVWLQRYSSDPMPFIAAQEKIAIFYWLREIAGVVFLIGLVLYVVSFFVKGGRPAMASATDTA
;
A
#
# COMPACT_ATOMS: atom_id res chain seq x y z
N GLY A 1 -7.51 -12.56 3.41
CA GLY A 1 -8.39 -12.67 4.59
C GLY A 1 -9.49 -13.66 4.30
N PHE A 2 -10.75 -13.24 4.30
CA PHE A 2 -11.89 -14.15 4.14
C PHE A 2 -11.80 -15.05 2.89
N LEU A 3 -11.36 -14.49 1.75
CA LEU A 3 -11.25 -15.20 0.46
C LEU A 3 -10.43 -16.50 0.49
N HIS A 4 -9.48 -16.67 1.41
CA HIS A 4 -8.63 -17.87 1.47
C HIS A 4 -8.55 -18.52 2.85
N THR A 5 -9.45 -18.17 3.78
CA THR A 5 -9.38 -18.66 5.17
C THR A 5 -10.06 -20.01 5.37
N LEU A 6 -11.05 -20.35 4.55
CA LEU A 6 -11.82 -21.58 4.67
C LEU A 6 -10.97 -22.76 4.18
N ALA A 7 -10.87 -23.83 4.96
CA ALA A 7 -9.99 -24.96 4.67
C ALA A 7 -10.12 -25.55 3.25
N PRO A 8 -11.33 -25.72 2.67
CA PRO A 8 -11.45 -26.23 1.29
C PRO A 8 -10.82 -25.32 0.24
N VAL A 9 -10.80 -24.00 0.47
CA VAL A 9 -10.16 -23.01 -0.41
C VAL A 9 -8.68 -22.88 -0.08
N ASN A 10 -8.33 -22.89 1.21
CA ASN A 10 -6.96 -22.80 1.66
C ASN A 10 -6.13 -23.98 1.14
N TYR A 11 -6.70 -25.19 1.05
CA TYR A 11 -6.04 -26.36 0.50
C TYR A 11 -5.33 -26.09 -0.83
N TYR A 12 -5.96 -25.32 -1.74
CA TYR A 12 -5.39 -24.96 -3.03
C TYR A 12 -4.55 -23.68 -3.00
N THR A 13 -4.93 -22.72 -2.15
CA THR A 13 -4.33 -21.37 -2.11
C THR A 13 -3.17 -21.24 -1.10
N HIS A 14 -2.93 -22.25 -0.28
CA HIS A 14 -1.88 -22.26 0.74
C HIS A 14 -0.48 -22.15 0.12
N GLY A 15 0.31 -21.17 0.59
CA GLY A 15 1.67 -20.96 0.08
C GLY A 15 1.71 -20.50 -1.39
N THR A 16 0.67 -19.82 -1.87
CA THR A 16 0.61 -19.27 -3.24
C THR A 16 0.76 -17.75 -3.22
N GLN A 17 0.79 -17.13 -4.40
CA GLN A 17 0.78 -15.66 -4.51
C GLN A 17 -0.48 -15.00 -3.90
N ILE A 18 -1.57 -15.75 -3.66
CA ILE A 18 -2.73 -15.24 -2.91
C ILE A 18 -2.35 -14.92 -1.46
N THR A 19 -1.49 -15.73 -0.84
CA THR A 19 -0.98 -15.48 0.51
C THR A 19 -0.16 -14.20 0.54
N ALA A 20 0.73 -14.01 -0.45
CA ALA A 20 1.51 -12.79 -0.59
C ALA A 20 0.61 -11.56 -0.78
N ALA A 21 -0.37 -11.63 -1.69
CA ALA A 21 -1.33 -10.55 -1.93
C ALA A 21 -2.04 -10.12 -0.64
N HIS A 22 -2.58 -11.10 0.11
CA HIS A 22 -3.23 -10.83 1.39
C HIS A 22 -2.29 -10.16 2.39
N GLY A 23 -1.08 -10.71 2.55
CA GLY A 23 -0.10 -10.22 3.52
C GLY A 23 0.25 -8.75 3.29
N HIS A 24 0.50 -8.36 2.03
CA HIS A 24 0.83 -6.98 1.68
C HIS A 24 -0.29 -6.00 2.06
N MET A 25 -1.51 -6.24 1.59
CA MET A 25 -2.64 -5.34 1.85
C MET A 25 -3.03 -5.31 3.33
N ALA A 26 -3.05 -6.46 4.01
CA ALA A 26 -3.45 -6.53 5.40
C ALA A 26 -2.42 -5.84 6.31
N PHE A 27 -1.12 -6.06 6.06
CA PHE A 27 -0.07 -5.43 6.84
C PHE A 27 -0.03 -3.92 6.61
N TYR A 28 -0.10 -3.49 5.36
CA TYR A 28 -0.15 -2.06 5.01
C TYR A 28 -1.39 -1.38 5.59
N GLY A 29 -2.57 -1.90 5.26
CA GLY A 29 -3.85 -1.26 5.57
C GLY A 29 -4.17 -1.23 7.06
N ALA A 30 -3.67 -2.19 7.84
CA ALA A 30 -3.83 -2.17 9.29
C ALA A 30 -2.67 -1.44 9.99
N TYR A 31 -1.44 -1.94 9.85
CA TYR A 31 -0.34 -1.55 10.73
C TYR A 31 0.46 -0.37 10.20
N VAL A 32 0.81 -0.35 8.91
CA VAL A 32 1.55 0.78 8.35
C VAL A 32 0.69 2.03 8.39
N MET A 33 -0.55 1.92 7.90
CA MET A 33 -1.48 3.05 7.85
C MET A 33 -1.75 3.67 9.22
N ILE A 34 -2.00 2.88 10.27
CA ILE A 34 -2.26 3.45 11.60
C ILE A 34 -1.02 4.15 12.17
N VAL A 35 0.18 3.63 11.92
CA VAL A 35 1.43 4.29 12.32
C VAL A 35 1.58 5.62 11.59
N LEU A 36 1.35 5.66 10.27
CA LEU A 36 1.40 6.90 9.50
C LEU A 36 0.33 7.91 9.96
N THR A 37 -0.87 7.47 10.32
CA THR A 37 -1.92 8.33 10.90
C THR A 37 -1.45 8.95 12.22
N MET A 38 -0.84 8.17 13.11
CA MET A 38 -0.32 8.68 14.37
C MET A 38 0.84 9.66 14.17
N ILE A 39 1.72 9.38 13.19
CA ILE A 39 2.82 10.30 12.82
C ILE A 39 2.25 11.61 12.26
N SER A 40 1.26 11.53 11.36
CA SER A 40 0.58 12.69 10.77
C SER A 40 -0.01 13.62 11.84
N TYR A 41 -0.61 13.04 12.87
CA TYR A 41 -1.14 13.78 14.03
C TYR A 41 -0.04 14.35 14.93
N ALA A 42 0.94 13.54 15.33
CA ALA A 42 1.88 13.90 16.38
C ALA A 42 3.06 14.76 15.89
N MET A 43 3.50 14.60 14.64
CA MET A 43 4.71 15.24 14.13
C MET A 43 4.68 16.77 14.15
N PRO A 44 3.59 17.46 13.76
CA PRO A 44 3.53 18.91 13.86
C PRO A 44 3.68 19.37 15.32
N ILE A 45 2.96 18.72 16.24
CA ILE A 45 2.95 19.03 17.67
C ILE A 45 4.34 18.85 18.28
N LEU A 46 5.01 17.75 17.95
CA LEU A 46 6.40 17.49 18.38
C LEU A 46 7.41 18.50 17.80
N ARG A 47 7.03 19.22 16.73
CA ARG A 47 7.82 20.30 16.12
C ARG A 47 7.38 21.70 16.55
N GLY A 48 6.48 21.80 17.54
CA GLY A 48 5.99 23.06 18.08
C GLY A 48 4.97 23.77 17.19
N GLN A 49 4.27 23.04 16.32
CA GLN A 49 3.22 23.53 15.44
C GLN A 49 1.89 22.84 15.77
N GLU A 50 0.77 23.53 15.62
CA GLU A 50 -0.56 22.88 15.75
C GLU A 50 -0.86 21.97 14.56
N ALA A 51 -0.41 22.36 13.36
CA ALA A 51 -0.54 21.61 12.12
C ALA A 51 0.58 21.97 11.15
N SER A 52 0.87 21.06 10.21
CA SER A 52 1.79 21.32 9.10
C SER A 52 1.24 22.39 8.14
N ASP A 53 2.11 23.10 7.44
CA ASP A 53 1.73 24.08 6.41
C ASP A 53 0.90 23.42 5.28
N GLU A 54 0.03 24.18 4.61
CA GLU A 54 -0.86 23.67 3.54
C GLU A 54 -0.11 22.90 2.44
N ARG A 55 1.07 23.39 2.04
CA ARG A 55 1.90 22.72 1.04
C ARG A 55 2.39 21.35 1.52
N SER A 56 2.76 21.22 2.79
CA SER A 56 3.15 19.94 3.39
C SER A 56 1.94 18.99 3.43
N GLN A 57 0.76 19.48 3.83
CA GLN A 57 -0.46 18.67 3.89
C GLN A 57 -0.84 18.12 2.50
N VAL A 58 -0.77 18.94 1.45
CA VAL A 58 -1.06 18.49 0.09
C VAL A 58 -0.07 17.40 -0.36
N LEU A 59 1.22 17.55 -0.06
CA LEU A 59 2.22 16.51 -0.36
C LEU A 59 1.97 15.22 0.41
N GLU A 60 1.57 15.32 1.68
CA GLU A 60 1.21 14.17 2.50
C GLU A 60 -0.04 13.46 1.94
N MET A 61 -1.05 14.20 1.51
CA MET A 61 -2.23 13.63 0.83
C MET A 61 -1.87 12.95 -0.50
N TRP A 62 -1.01 13.54 -1.33
CA TRP A 62 -0.52 12.90 -2.55
C TRP A 62 0.27 11.62 -2.25
N SER A 63 1.10 11.64 -1.22
CA SER A 63 1.85 10.47 -0.78
C SER A 63 0.91 9.33 -0.36
N PHE A 64 -0.14 9.65 0.41
CA PHE A 64 -1.17 8.72 0.83
C PHE A 64 -1.87 8.06 -0.37
N TRP A 65 -2.29 8.87 -1.35
CA TRP A 65 -2.98 8.35 -2.54
C TRP A 65 -2.06 7.47 -3.39
N LEU A 66 -0.82 7.90 -3.63
CA LEU A 66 0.14 7.11 -4.41
C LEU A 66 0.46 5.78 -3.74
N MET A 67 0.75 5.78 -2.44
CA MET A 67 1.04 4.54 -1.69
C MET A 67 -0.18 3.62 -1.63
N THR A 68 -1.36 4.16 -1.33
CA THR A 68 -2.57 3.34 -1.15
C THR A 68 -3.06 2.74 -2.46
N VAL A 69 -3.16 3.55 -3.52
CA VAL A 69 -3.57 3.06 -4.85
C VAL A 69 -2.54 2.06 -5.37
N SER A 70 -1.24 2.33 -5.21
CA SER A 70 -0.20 1.38 -5.58
C SER A 70 -0.34 0.04 -4.82
N MET A 71 -0.56 0.06 -3.50
CA MET A 71 -0.73 -1.16 -2.71
C MET A 71 -1.95 -1.98 -3.17
N VAL A 72 -3.03 -1.31 -3.57
CA VAL A 72 -4.18 -1.97 -4.20
C VAL A 72 -3.75 -2.67 -5.49
N PHE A 73 -3.01 -2.01 -6.37
CA PHE A 73 -2.51 -2.63 -7.61
C PHE A 73 -1.52 -3.77 -7.37
N ILE A 74 -0.57 -3.63 -6.45
CA ILE A 74 0.33 -4.72 -6.01
C ILE A 74 -0.49 -5.95 -5.62
N THR A 75 -1.53 -5.72 -4.83
CA THR A 75 -2.42 -6.79 -4.34
C THR A 75 -3.24 -7.41 -5.47
N LEU A 76 -3.77 -6.61 -6.39
CA LEU A 76 -4.53 -7.11 -7.55
C LEU A 76 -3.64 -7.93 -8.49
N PHE A 77 -2.42 -7.48 -8.78
CA PHE A 77 -1.48 -8.21 -9.63
C PHE A 77 -1.05 -9.53 -8.99
N LEU A 78 -0.72 -9.54 -7.70
CA LEU A 78 -0.40 -10.77 -6.97
C LEU A 78 -1.62 -11.70 -6.85
N THR A 79 -2.83 -11.14 -6.74
CA THR A 79 -4.08 -11.93 -6.74
C THR A 79 -4.28 -12.61 -8.08
N GLY A 80 -4.11 -11.88 -9.19
CA GLY A 80 -4.14 -12.44 -10.55
C GLY A 80 -3.10 -13.54 -10.76
N ALA A 81 -1.86 -13.29 -10.32
CA ALA A 81 -0.79 -14.29 -10.33
C ALA A 81 -1.16 -15.53 -9.52
N GLY A 82 -1.78 -15.34 -8.35
CA GLY A 82 -2.17 -16.43 -7.45
C GLY A 82 -3.31 -17.28 -8.01
N ILE A 83 -4.31 -16.66 -8.63
CA ILE A 83 -5.39 -17.39 -9.30
C ILE A 83 -4.81 -18.26 -10.42
N LEU A 84 -3.94 -17.69 -11.27
CA LEU A 84 -3.34 -18.44 -12.36
C LEU A 84 -2.37 -19.52 -11.85
N GLN A 85 -1.60 -19.25 -10.80
CA GLN A 85 -0.75 -20.25 -10.14
C GLN A 85 -1.59 -21.43 -9.61
N VAL A 86 -2.69 -21.16 -8.90
CA VAL A 86 -3.58 -22.19 -8.37
C VAL A 86 -4.15 -23.04 -9.50
N TRP A 87 -4.61 -22.41 -10.57
CA TRP A 87 -5.13 -23.12 -11.74
C TRP A 87 -4.07 -24.04 -12.36
N LEU A 88 -2.90 -23.50 -12.72
CA LEU A 88 -1.87 -24.23 -13.46
C LEU A 88 -1.12 -25.25 -12.61
N GLN A 89 -0.96 -25.02 -11.30
CA GLN A 89 -0.08 -25.81 -10.43
C GLN A 89 -0.83 -26.70 -9.43
N ARG A 90 -2.11 -26.43 -9.13
CA ARG A 90 -2.82 -27.08 -8.01
C ARG A 90 -4.17 -27.70 -8.37
N TYR A 91 -4.91 -27.11 -9.32
CA TYR A 91 -6.29 -27.51 -9.62
C TYR A 91 -6.46 -28.23 -10.97
N SER A 92 -5.65 -27.89 -11.97
CA SER A 92 -5.68 -28.52 -13.30
C SER A 92 -5.57 -30.05 -13.23
N SER A 93 -6.16 -30.74 -14.21
CA SER A 93 -6.01 -32.19 -14.39
C SER A 93 -4.58 -32.61 -14.75
N ASP A 94 -3.79 -31.68 -15.28
CA ASP A 94 -2.36 -31.84 -15.56
C ASP A 94 -1.59 -30.68 -14.90
N PRO A 95 -1.20 -30.80 -13.62
CA PRO A 95 -0.50 -29.75 -12.89
C PRO A 95 0.93 -29.54 -13.38
N MET A 96 1.29 -28.28 -13.63
CA MET A 96 2.65 -27.93 -14.03
C MET A 96 3.63 -27.94 -12.86
N PRO A 97 4.93 -28.26 -13.11
CA PRO A 97 5.99 -28.00 -12.15
C PRO A 97 6.08 -26.52 -11.79
N PHE A 98 6.54 -26.24 -10.56
CA PHE A 98 6.58 -24.90 -10.00
C PHE A 98 7.26 -23.87 -10.94
N ILE A 99 8.48 -24.15 -11.42
CA ILE A 99 9.24 -23.20 -12.24
C ILE A 99 8.50 -22.88 -13.55
N ALA A 100 7.93 -23.89 -14.22
CA ALA A 100 7.14 -23.68 -15.43
C ALA A 100 5.91 -22.80 -15.15
N ALA A 101 5.22 -23.01 -14.01
CA ALA A 101 4.10 -22.16 -13.61
C ALA A 101 4.55 -20.72 -13.29
N GLN A 102 5.72 -20.52 -12.66
CA GLN A 102 6.27 -19.18 -12.38
C GLN A 102 6.55 -18.39 -13.66
N GLU A 103 7.06 -19.04 -14.70
CA GLU A 103 7.29 -18.40 -16.00
C GLU A 103 5.97 -17.89 -16.61
N LYS A 104 4.86 -18.63 -16.47
CA LYS A 104 3.55 -18.22 -16.99
C LYS A 104 2.96 -17.00 -16.30
N ILE A 105 3.32 -16.77 -15.03
CA ILE A 105 2.83 -15.64 -14.23
C ILE A 105 3.81 -14.47 -14.16
N ALA A 106 4.94 -14.54 -14.88
CA ALA A 106 6.00 -13.53 -14.84
C ALA A 106 5.52 -12.10 -15.18
N ILE A 107 4.53 -11.96 -16.06
CA ILE A 107 3.95 -10.66 -16.39
C ILE A 107 3.36 -9.94 -15.16
N PHE A 108 2.72 -10.68 -14.25
CA PHE A 108 2.17 -10.11 -13.03
C PHE A 108 3.28 -9.63 -12.08
N TYR A 109 4.45 -10.28 -12.09
CA TYR A 109 5.59 -9.83 -11.30
C TYR A 109 6.16 -8.51 -11.82
N TRP A 110 6.25 -8.33 -13.14
CA TRP A 110 6.66 -7.05 -13.71
C TRP A 110 5.66 -5.94 -13.41
N LEU A 111 4.36 -6.21 -13.51
CA LEU A 111 3.32 -5.25 -13.16
C LEU A 111 3.36 -4.88 -11.66
N ARG A 112 3.55 -5.87 -10.79
CA ARG A 112 3.76 -5.66 -9.35
C ARG A 112 5.00 -4.80 -9.08
N GLU A 113 6.10 -5.04 -9.80
CA GLU A 113 7.34 -4.28 -9.65
C GLU A 113 7.15 -2.81 -10.01
N ILE A 114 6.48 -2.53 -11.13
CA ILE A 114 6.13 -1.17 -11.54
C ILE A 114 5.26 -0.48 -10.48
N ALA A 115 4.26 -1.18 -9.94
CA ALA A 115 3.47 -0.66 -8.83
C ALA A 115 4.36 -0.38 -7.60
N GLY A 116 5.31 -1.27 -7.28
CA GLY A 116 6.31 -1.05 -6.23
C GLY A 116 7.12 0.23 -6.40
N VAL A 117 7.53 0.57 -7.62
CA VAL A 117 8.19 1.85 -7.92
C VAL A 117 7.26 3.04 -7.64
N VAL A 118 5.99 2.96 -8.02
CA VAL A 118 5.00 4.01 -7.69
C VAL A 118 4.80 4.14 -6.18
N PHE A 119 4.79 3.02 -5.45
CA PHE A 119 4.72 3.03 -3.99
C PHE A 119 5.93 3.75 -3.38
N LEU A 120 7.14 3.46 -3.89
CA LEU A 120 8.38 4.12 -3.46
C LEU A 120 8.34 5.63 -3.71
N ILE A 121 7.82 6.07 -4.87
CA ILE A 121 7.62 7.50 -5.16
C ILE A 121 6.69 8.13 -4.12
N GLY A 122 5.58 7.46 -3.78
CA GLY A 122 4.69 7.88 -2.71
C GLY A 122 5.41 8.02 -1.36
N LEU A 123 6.21 7.03 -0.97
CA LEU A 123 7.00 7.07 0.27
C LEU A 123 8.01 8.22 0.28
N VAL A 124 8.70 8.47 -0.83
CA VAL A 124 9.62 9.61 -0.95
C VAL A 124 8.88 10.93 -0.76
N LEU A 125 7.70 11.09 -1.37
CA LEU A 125 6.86 12.27 -1.17
C LEU A 125 6.40 12.43 0.28
N TYR A 126 6.06 11.33 0.95
CA TYR A 126 5.72 11.34 2.39
C TYR A 126 6.89 11.84 3.23
N VAL A 127 8.11 11.36 2.97
CA VAL A 127 9.30 11.84 3.69
C VAL A 127 9.57 13.31 3.38
N VAL A 128 9.42 13.72 2.11
CA VAL A 128 9.64 15.11 1.68
C VAL A 128 8.63 16.08 2.29
N SER A 129 7.38 15.68 2.57
CA SER A 129 6.36 16.57 3.15
C SER A 129 6.87 17.20 4.46
N PHE A 130 7.56 16.43 5.30
CA PHE A 130 8.14 16.92 6.55
C PHE A 130 9.22 17.99 6.39
N PHE A 131 9.82 18.16 5.22
CA PHE A 131 10.91 19.12 5.02
C PHE A 131 10.51 20.33 4.17
N VAL A 132 9.34 20.28 3.54
CA VAL A 132 8.84 21.39 2.72
C VAL A 132 8.15 22.41 3.61
N LYS A 133 8.66 23.64 3.62
CA LYS A 133 8.01 24.79 4.26
C LYS A 133 7.04 25.44 3.28
N GLY A 134 5.78 25.55 3.67
CA GLY A 134 4.81 26.44 3.04
C GLY A 134 5.01 27.87 3.55
N GLY A 135 4.73 28.87 2.72
CA GLY A 135 4.58 30.24 3.23
C GLY A 135 3.49 30.26 4.30
N ARG A 136 3.69 31.11 5.32
CA ARG A 136 2.91 31.21 6.57
C ARG A 136 1.43 30.87 6.40
N PRO A 137 0.84 30.00 7.24
CA PRO A 137 -0.62 29.98 7.37
C PRO A 137 -1.08 31.37 7.79
N ALA A 138 -2.07 31.92 7.06
CA ALA A 138 -2.77 33.11 7.49
C ALA A 138 -3.39 32.78 8.86
N MET A 139 -2.89 33.41 9.92
CA MET A 139 -3.58 33.43 11.20
C MET A 139 -5.02 33.86 10.92
N ALA A 140 -5.98 33.01 11.29
CA ALA A 140 -7.31 33.50 11.58
C ALA A 140 -7.12 34.60 12.62
N SER A 141 -7.40 35.84 12.22
CA SER A 141 -7.37 36.96 13.15
C SER A 141 -8.33 36.61 14.27
N ALA A 142 -7.80 36.41 15.47
CA ALA A 142 -8.59 36.53 16.68
C ALA A 142 -9.06 37.98 16.69
N THR A 143 -10.26 38.21 16.16
CA THR A 143 -10.94 39.48 16.30
C THR A 143 -11.31 39.60 17.77
N ASP A 144 -10.52 40.38 18.49
CA ASP A 144 -10.90 40.98 19.76
C ASP A 144 -12.29 41.61 19.60
N THR A 145 -13.29 41.05 20.28
CA THR A 145 -14.49 41.79 20.68
C THR A 145 -14.85 41.38 22.10
N ALA A 146 -14.26 42.12 23.05
CA ALA A 146 -14.83 42.39 24.36
C ALA A 146 -15.48 43.77 24.33
#